data_AF-A0A7J0EXV5-F1
#
_entry.id   AF-A0A7J0EXV5-F1
#
_cell.length_a   1.000
_cell.length_b   1.000
_cell.length_c   1.000
_cell.angle_alpha   90.00
_cell.angle_beta   90.00
_cell.angle_gamma   90.00
#
_symmetry.space_group_name_H-M   'P 1'
#
loop_
_entity.id
_entity.type
_entity.pdbx_description
1 polymer ?
#
loop_
_entity_poly.entity_id
_entity_poly.type
_entity_poly.pdbx_seq_one_letter_code
_entity_poly.pdbx_strand_id
1 'polypeptide(L)'
;MPIEMPKGLPFSVDTWTPSSKKKRHHFLSHAHKDHSQGLSTHFSYPIYSTHLTKTLVLQHYSQIDDSLFVDIEVGQTTVIDDPDGCFSVTAFDANHCPGT
;
A
#
# COMPACT_ATOMS: atom_id res chain seq x y z
N MET A 1 -13.00 5.02 8.74
CA MET A 1 -12.29 6.31 8.80
C MET A 1 -10.82 6.01 8.59
N PRO A 2 -10.12 6.71 7.68
CA PRO A 2 -8.68 6.54 7.55
C PRO A 2 -8.01 6.90 8.87
N ILE A 3 -7.15 6.01 9.37
CA ILE A 3 -6.34 6.28 10.55
C ILE A 3 -5.21 7.20 10.10
N GLU A 4 -5.13 8.39 10.68
CA GLU A 4 -4.05 9.31 10.35
C GLU A 4 -2.73 8.76 10.92
N MET A 5 -1.77 8.50 10.02
CA MET A 5 -0.46 8.02 10.42
C MET A 5 0.28 9.10 11.23
N PRO A 6 1.06 8.72 12.26
CA PRO A 6 1.91 9.64 12.98
C PRO A 6 2.77 10.53 12.07
N LYS A 7 2.97 11.78 12.49
CA LYS A 7 3.86 12.72 11.78
C LYS A 7 5.28 12.16 11.73
N GLY A 8 5.98 12.41 10.62
CA GLY A 8 7.36 11.98 10.42
C GLY A 8 7.54 10.57 9.86
N LEU A 9 6.52 9.72 9.80
CA LEU A 9 6.66 8.41 9.15
C LEU A 9 6.86 8.56 7.64
N PRO A 10 7.75 7.76 7.01
CA PRO A 10 8.04 7.87 5.58
C PRO A 10 6.96 7.23 4.70
N PHE A 11 5.97 6.58 5.31
CA PHE A 11 4.95 5.81 4.62
C PHE A 11 3.52 6.24 4.95
N SER A 12 2.59 5.80 4.09
CA SER A 12 1.15 5.84 4.32
C SER A 12 0.57 4.44 4.19
N VAL A 13 -0.43 4.12 5.02
CA VAL A 13 -1.26 2.92 4.86
C VAL A 13 -2.67 3.38 4.51
N ASP A 14 -3.26 2.70 3.54
CA ASP A 14 -4.64 2.85 3.13
C ASP A 14 -5.17 4.28 2.89
N THR A 15 -4.33 5.18 2.37
CA THR A 15 -4.73 6.57 2.11
C THR A 15 -4.18 7.10 0.80
N TRP A 16 -5.04 7.75 0.01
CA TRP A 16 -4.70 8.31 -1.31
C TRP A 16 -5.25 9.73 -1.43
N THR A 17 -4.46 10.67 -0.91
CA THR A 17 -4.77 12.09 -0.84
C THR A 17 -3.54 12.90 -1.25
N PRO A 18 -3.66 14.21 -1.50
CA PRO A 18 -2.48 15.05 -1.71
C PRO A 18 -1.46 15.00 -0.56
N SER A 19 -1.90 14.70 0.66
CA SER A 19 -1.02 14.56 1.83
C SER A 19 -0.30 13.22 1.86
N SER A 20 -1.00 12.11 1.61
CA SER A 20 -0.37 10.78 1.59
C SER A 20 0.56 10.61 0.39
N LYS A 21 0.27 11.23 -0.76
CA LYS A 21 1.17 11.25 -1.94
C LYS A 21 2.56 11.85 -1.66
N LYS A 22 2.71 12.64 -0.59
CA LYS A 22 4.02 13.17 -0.16
C LYS A 22 4.88 12.15 0.57
N LYS A 23 4.32 10.99 0.95
CA LYS A 23 5.05 9.88 1.55
C LYS A 23 5.84 9.15 0.48
N ARG A 24 6.98 8.55 0.86
CA ARG A 24 7.88 7.84 -0.05
C ARG A 24 7.46 6.39 -0.29
N HIS A 25 6.63 5.85 0.59
CA HIS A 25 6.18 4.46 0.56
C HIS A 25 4.68 4.37 0.83
N HIS A 26 3.98 3.53 0.08
CA HIS A 26 2.53 3.35 0.25
C HIS A 26 2.21 1.89 0.47
N PHE A 27 1.33 1.58 1.41
CA PHE A 27 0.85 0.23 1.67
C PHE A 27 -0.65 0.19 1.43
N LEU A 28 -1.07 -0.80 0.65
CA LEU A 28 -2.47 -1.14 0.46
C LEU A 28 -2.72 -2.48 1.17
N SER A 29 -3.45 -2.44 2.27
CA SER A 29 -3.69 -3.63 3.08
C SER A 29 -4.58 -4.63 2.36
N HIS A 30 -5.65 -4.18 1.70
CA HIS A 30 -6.58 -5.05 0.99
C HIS A 30 -7.49 -4.34 -0.01
N ALA A 31 -8.13 -5.12 -0.87
CA ALA A 31 -8.94 -4.66 -1.99
C ALA A 31 -10.39 -4.26 -1.61
N HIS A 32 -10.59 -3.55 -0.51
CA HIS A 32 -11.86 -2.87 -0.23
C HIS A 32 -11.87 -1.44 -0.79
N LYS A 33 -13.05 -0.96 -1.16
CA LYS A 33 -13.22 0.30 -1.88
C LYS A 33 -12.85 1.53 -1.04
N ASP A 34 -13.18 1.53 0.25
CA ASP A 34 -12.79 2.58 1.18
C ASP A 34 -11.27 2.61 1.41
N HIS A 35 -10.64 1.43 1.42
CA HIS A 35 -9.19 1.25 1.40
C HIS A 35 -8.56 1.39 0.01
N SER A 36 -9.22 1.95 -0.99
CA SER A 36 -8.56 2.28 -2.28
C SER A 36 -9.11 3.58 -2.85
N GLN A 37 -9.88 4.31 -2.05
CA GLN A 37 -10.53 5.54 -2.45
C GLN A 37 -9.48 6.61 -2.74
N GLY A 38 -9.49 7.12 -3.97
CA GLY A 38 -8.54 8.14 -4.44
C GLY A 38 -7.26 7.57 -5.05
N LEU A 39 -7.07 6.23 -5.03
CA LEU A 39 -5.89 5.57 -5.56
C LEU A 39 -5.63 5.98 -7.01
N SER A 40 -6.64 5.93 -7.89
CA SER A 40 -6.54 6.33 -9.30
C SER A 40 -6.07 7.78 -9.54
N THR A 41 -6.15 8.64 -8.53
CA THR A 41 -5.82 10.07 -8.65
C THR A 41 -4.47 10.39 -8.00
N HIS A 42 -4.12 9.68 -6.92
CA HIS A 42 -3.00 10.01 -6.06
C HIS A 42 -1.97 8.88 -5.92
N PHE A 43 -2.01 7.86 -6.78
CA PHE A 43 -1.00 6.80 -6.82
C PHE A 43 0.42 7.35 -7.06
N SER A 44 1.39 6.65 -6.50
CA SER A 44 2.83 6.82 -6.70
C SER A 44 3.54 5.51 -6.39
N TYR A 45 4.61 5.22 -7.11
CA TYR A 45 5.50 4.11 -6.77
C TYR A 45 6.32 4.44 -5.51
N PRO A 46 6.61 3.45 -4.64
CA PRO A 46 6.09 2.08 -4.61
C PRO A 46 4.79 1.93 -3.80
N ILE A 47 3.89 1.06 -4.29
CA ILE A 47 2.73 0.56 -3.55
C ILE A 47 2.99 -0.90 -3.16
N TYR A 48 3.07 -1.16 -1.86
CA TYR A 48 3.27 -2.51 -1.32
C TYR A 48 1.92 -3.15 -1.01
N SER A 49 1.72 -4.38 -1.47
CA SER A 49 0.55 -5.22 -1.14
C SER A 49 0.85 -6.69 -1.40
N THR A 50 -0.05 -7.59 -0.99
CA THR A 50 -0.05 -8.96 -1.50
C THR A 50 -0.39 -8.99 -2.99
N HIS A 51 0.06 -10.03 -3.69
CA HIS A 51 -0.23 -10.24 -5.10
C HIS A 51 -1.74 -10.30 -5.39
N LEU A 52 -2.51 -10.92 -4.48
CA LEU A 52 -3.96 -11.03 -4.61
C LEU A 52 -4.65 -9.66 -4.50
N THR A 53 -4.26 -8.84 -3.51
CA THR A 53 -4.78 -7.47 -3.35
C THR A 53 -4.49 -6.63 -4.59
N LYS A 54 -3.25 -6.66 -5.10
CA LYS A 54 -2.87 -6.00 -6.35
C LYS A 54 -3.75 -6.41 -7.52
N THR A 55 -3.90 -7.71 -7.73
CA THR A 55 -4.69 -8.27 -8.84
C THR A 55 -6.14 -7.78 -8.81
N LEU A 56 -6.79 -7.81 -7.65
CA LEU A 56 -8.18 -7.39 -7.49
C LEU A 56 -8.34 -5.88 -7.69
N VAL A 57 -7.41 -5.07 -7.18
CA VAL A 57 -7.45 -3.61 -7.34
C VAL A 57 -7.23 -3.21 -8.79
N LEU A 58 -6.30 -3.83 -9.52
CA LEU A 58 -6.06 -3.52 -10.93
C LEU A 58 -7.25 -3.89 -11.84
N GLN A 59 -8.08 -4.86 -11.46
CA GLN A 59 -9.34 -5.13 -12.17
C GLN A 59 -10.35 -3.98 -12.06
N HIS A 60 -10.33 -3.24 -10.94
CA HIS A 60 -11.20 -2.08 -10.72
C HIS A 60 -10.61 -0.76 -11.20
N TYR A 61 -9.27 -0.65 -11.24
CA TYR A 61 -8.53 0.55 -11.62
C TYR A 61 -7.61 0.28 -12.81
N SER A 62 -8.19 -0.02 -13.97
CA SER A 62 -7.46 -0.43 -15.18
C SER A 62 -6.48 0.61 -15.76
N GLN A 63 -6.52 1.86 -15.28
CA GLN A 63 -5.58 2.91 -15.64
C GLN A 63 -4.27 2.88 -14.83
N ILE A 64 -4.20 2.06 -13.78
CA ILE A 64 -3.02 1.93 -12.92
C ILE A 64 -2.13 0.82 -13.49
N ASP A 65 -0.85 1.11 -13.62
CA ASP A 65 0.13 0.16 -14.14
C ASP A 65 0.63 -0.78 -13.02
N ASP A 66 0.75 -2.07 -13.33
CA ASP A 66 1.25 -3.10 -12.39
C ASP A 66 2.65 -2.79 -11.86
N SER A 67 3.49 -2.09 -12.63
CA SER A 67 4.84 -1.68 -12.23
C SER A 67 4.89 -0.71 -11.05
N LEU A 68 3.75 -0.11 -10.67
CA LEU A 68 3.65 0.71 -9.47
C LEU A 68 3.68 -0.10 -8.18
N PHE A 69 3.46 -1.41 -8.26
CA PHE A 69 3.35 -2.29 -7.11
C PHE A 69 4.63 -3.08 -6.82
N VAL A 70 4.83 -3.38 -5.54
CA VAL A 70 5.86 -4.29 -5.04
C VAL A 70 5.18 -5.33 -4.16
N ASP A 71 5.28 -6.60 -4.56
CA ASP A 71 4.61 -7.69 -3.85
C ASP A 71 5.31 -7.97 -2.50
N ILE A 72 4.53 -8.04 -1.42
CA ILE A 72 4.94 -8.53 -0.10
C ILE A 72 3.93 -9.58 0.35
N GLU A 73 4.33 -10.84 0.33
CA GLU A 73 3.46 -11.97 0.68
C GLU A 73 3.40 -12.23 2.19
N VAL A 74 2.32 -12.89 2.63
CA VAL A 74 2.14 -13.25 4.04
C VAL A 74 3.33 -14.06 4.56
N GLY A 75 3.86 -13.66 5.71
CA GLY A 75 5.05 -14.25 6.33
C GLY A 75 6.38 -13.77 5.75
N GLN A 76 6.36 -13.01 4.64
CA GLN A 76 7.56 -12.40 4.09
C GLN A 76 7.96 -11.18 4.90
N THR A 77 9.25 -11.08 5.21
CA THR A 77 9.85 -9.85 5.75
C THR A 77 10.71 -9.20 4.67
N THR A 78 10.43 -7.94 4.38
CA THR A 78 11.15 -7.11 3.41
C THR A 78 11.79 -5.94 4.14
N VAL A 79 13.09 -5.72 3.90
CA VAL A 79 13.78 -4.51 4.38
C VAL A 79 13.62 -3.43 3.31
N ILE A 80 13.08 -2.28 3.70
CA ILE A 80 12.92 -1.12 2.85
C ILE A 80 14.04 -0.13 3.20
N ASP A 81 14.82 0.22 2.19
CA ASP A 81 15.83 1.27 2.28
C ASP A 81 15.14 2.63 2.08
N ASP A 82 15.23 3.48 3.10
CA ASP A 82 14.64 4.80 3.11
C ASP A 82 15.70 5.83 3.51
N PRO A 83 15.71 7.03 2.91
CA PRO A 83 16.72 8.06 3.21
C PRO A 83 16.85 8.43 4.70
N ASP A 84 15.80 8.28 5.50
CA ASP A 84 15.81 8.60 6.93
C ASP A 84 16.16 7.37 7.81
N GLY A 85 16.47 6.23 7.19
CA GLY A 85 16.88 4.99 7.83
C GLY A 85 16.04 3.78 7.39
N CYS A 86 16.70 2.65 7.16
CA CYS A 86 16.02 1.43 6.74
C CYS A 86 15.01 0.94 7.80
N PHE A 87 13.90 0.38 7.33
CA PHE A 87 12.91 -0.27 8.19
C PHE A 87 12.45 -1.61 7.61
N SER A 88 12.09 -2.55 8.47
CA SER A 88 11.58 -3.86 8.08
C SER A 88 10.05 -3.88 8.10
N VAL A 89 9.46 -4.49 7.08
CA VAL A 89 8.03 -4.73 6.96
C VAL A 89 7.79 -6.22 6.85
N THR A 90 6.84 -6.73 7.64
CA THR A 90 6.38 -8.11 7.58
C THR A 90 4.88 -8.12 7.36
N ALA A 91 4.41 -8.84 6.34
CA ALA A 91 2.98 -9.03 6.12
C ALA A 91 2.47 -10.20 6.97
N PHE A 92 1.31 -10.01 7.60
CA PHE A 92 0.61 -11.03 8.38
C PHE A 92 -0.81 -11.16 7.86
N ASP A 93 -1.35 -12.38 7.88
CA ASP A 93 -2.74 -12.66 7.53
C ASP A 93 -3.67 -12.03 8.56
N ALA A 94 -4.53 -11.11 8.10
CA ALA A 94 -5.50 -10.43 8.96
C ALA A 94 -6.80 -11.23 9.16
N ASN A 95 -7.00 -12.35 8.47
CA ASN A 95 -8.19 -13.19 8.50
C ASN A 95 -9.49 -12.38 8.26
N HIS A 96 -9.46 -11.48 7.27
CA HIS A 96 -10.58 -10.56 6.97
C HIS A 96 -11.21 -10.83 5.60
N CYS A 97 -10.45 -10.78 4.51
CA CYS A 97 -10.89 -11.16 3.18
C CYS A 97 -9.73 -11.76 2.35
N PRO A 98 -9.96 -12.35 1.17
CA PRO A 98 -8.86 -12.90 0.39
C PRO A 98 -7.80 -11.82 0.06
N GLY A 99 -6.58 -12.04 0.54
CA GLY A 99 -5.43 -11.14 0.31
C GLY A 99 -5.10 -10.20 1.46
N THR A 100 -5.87 -10.21 2.56
CA THR A 100 -5.54 -9.54 3.83
C THR A 100 -4.67 -10.39 4.72
#